data_AF-A0A5C5WTL1-F1
#
_entry.id   AF-A0A5C5WTL1-F1
#
_cell.length_a   1.000
_cell.length_b   1.000
_cell.length_c   1.000
_cell.angle_alpha   90.00
_cell.angle_beta   90.00
_cell.angle_gamma   90.00
#
_symmetry.space_group_name_H-M   'P 1'
#
loop_
_entity.id
_entity.type
_entity.pdbx_description
1 polymer ?
#
loop_
_entity_poly.entity_id
_entity_poly.type
_entity_poly.pdbx_seq_one_letter_code
_entity_poly.pdbx_strand_id
1 'polypeptide(L)'
;MNRILAPIAFLTVAAICVPASAQRFSISIGRHSSHHDSHFDSHHTSRHLSHHSGGIGHIRHTPNIERLDNYADQLAEVARHLHDDAHMLSQDYEHSTAIEAYVSQLERVQEHLHEILHHSANRGRVSLGLIGHVQSDFRQVERLVSKLDRQLSHQTIDGARTRDFHTIRHMRGVIASEMRPLLSRVNQELYGFRGNVDGDIHHGHSHRSTPIISRRIGF
;
A
#
# COMPACT_ATOMS: atom_id res chain seq x y z
N MET A 1 57.70 -0.16 -37.81
CA MET A 1 57.37 1.25 -37.56
C MET A 1 56.33 1.66 -38.59
N ASN A 2 55.11 1.99 -38.15
CA ASN A 2 54.23 3.04 -38.68
C ASN A 2 52.94 3.03 -37.86
N ARG A 3 52.81 4.06 -37.02
CA ARG A 3 51.66 4.35 -36.18
C ARG A 3 50.70 5.20 -37.00
N ILE A 4 49.43 4.81 -37.09
CA ILE A 4 48.36 5.72 -37.52
C ILE A 4 47.34 5.74 -36.38
N LEU A 5 47.40 6.85 -35.64
CA LEU A 5 46.45 7.28 -34.64
C LEU A 5 45.17 7.74 -35.36
N ALA A 6 44.01 7.20 -35.00
CA ALA A 6 42.72 7.77 -35.36
C ALA A 6 42.08 8.43 -34.12
N PRO A 7 41.55 9.67 -34.24
CA PRO A 7 41.03 10.42 -33.11
C PRO A 7 39.55 10.12 -32.81
N ILE A 8 39.29 9.88 -31.52
CA ILE A 8 38.24 10.48 -30.67
C ILE A 8 36.94 10.95 -31.36
N ALA A 9 35.83 10.27 -31.04
CA ALA A 9 34.51 10.88 -31.02
C ALA A 9 33.99 10.87 -29.57
N PHE A 10 34.08 12.03 -28.90
CA PHE A 10 33.39 12.28 -27.64
C PHE A 10 31.89 12.36 -27.93
N LEU A 11 31.12 11.39 -27.43
CA LEU A 11 29.67 11.47 -27.39
C LEU A 11 29.30 12.23 -26.12
N THR A 12 29.18 13.55 -26.22
CA THR A 12 28.59 14.39 -25.18
C THR A 12 27.09 14.11 -25.12
N VAL A 13 26.67 13.29 -24.15
CA VAL A 13 25.26 13.19 -23.78
C VAL A 13 24.90 14.48 -23.06
N ALA A 14 24.21 15.36 -23.78
CA ALA A 14 23.58 16.53 -23.20
C ALA A 14 22.48 16.05 -22.24
N ALA A 15 22.67 16.29 -20.94
CA ALA A 15 21.63 16.14 -19.95
C ALA A 15 20.51 17.14 -20.25
N ILE A 16 19.38 16.64 -20.77
CA ILE A 16 18.16 17.43 -20.89
C ILE A 16 17.58 17.54 -19.48
N CYS A 17 17.86 18.64 -18.80
CA CYS A 17 17.11 19.06 -17.62
C CYS A 17 15.67 19.37 -18.07
N VAL A 18 14.76 18.42 -17.88
CA VAL A 18 13.32 18.71 -17.86
C VAL A 18 12.97 19.19 -16.46
N PRO A 19 12.50 20.44 -16.27
CA PRO A 19 11.96 20.85 -14.98
C PRO A 19 10.64 20.13 -14.77
N ALA A 20 10.61 19.15 -13.86
CA ALA A 20 9.37 18.55 -13.39
C ALA A 20 8.58 19.62 -12.64
N SER A 21 7.54 20.11 -13.30
CA SER A 21 6.55 21.02 -12.78
C SER A 21 5.83 20.38 -11.59
N ALA A 22 5.90 21.05 -10.45
CA ALA A 22 5.11 20.72 -9.27
C ALA A 22 3.61 20.89 -9.58
N GLN A 23 2.97 19.83 -10.08
CA GLN A 23 1.51 19.76 -10.16
C GLN A 23 0.97 19.47 -8.77
N ARG A 24 0.66 20.53 -8.02
CA ARG A 24 -0.18 20.47 -6.83
C ARG A 24 -1.58 20.01 -7.24
N PHE A 25 -1.89 18.74 -7.02
CA PHE A 25 -3.27 18.25 -7.05
C PHE A 25 -4.01 18.72 -5.80
N SER A 26 -4.77 19.82 -5.94
CA SER A 26 -5.83 20.18 -4.99
C SER A 26 -7.05 19.32 -5.28
N ILE A 27 -7.21 18.21 -4.56
CA ILE A 27 -8.47 17.46 -4.55
C ILE A 27 -9.41 18.16 -3.57
N SER A 28 -10.38 18.89 -4.12
CA SER A 28 -11.54 19.40 -3.41
C SER A 28 -12.47 18.22 -3.07
N ILE A 29 -12.36 17.70 -1.84
CA ILE A 29 -13.35 16.76 -1.30
C ILE A 29 -14.58 17.59 -0.89
N GLY A 30 -15.60 17.54 -1.75
CA GLY A 30 -16.92 18.09 -1.49
C GLY A 30 -17.54 17.49 -0.23
N ARG A 31 -17.95 18.37 0.68
CA ARG A 31 -18.86 18.12 1.79
C ARG A 31 -20.13 17.42 1.31
N HIS A 32 -20.49 16.31 1.94
CA HIS A 32 -21.88 15.95 2.17
C HIS A 32 -22.10 15.80 3.67
N SER A 33 -22.80 16.79 4.22
CA SER A 33 -23.27 16.85 5.59
C SER A 33 -24.64 16.17 5.62
N SER A 34 -24.74 15.01 6.25
CA SER A 34 -26.03 14.41 6.62
C SER A 34 -26.23 14.57 8.12
N HIS A 35 -27.14 15.47 8.45
CA HIS A 35 -27.74 15.62 9.77
C HIS A 35 -28.42 14.31 10.18
N HIS A 36 -28.02 13.73 11.31
CA HIS A 36 -28.86 12.81 12.07
C HIS A 36 -28.97 13.35 13.49
N ASP A 37 -30.11 13.96 13.78
CA ASP A 37 -30.57 14.25 15.13
C ASP A 37 -30.87 12.92 15.83
N SER A 38 -30.18 12.66 16.94
CA SER A 38 -30.58 11.66 17.92
C SER A 38 -30.55 12.31 19.29
N HIS A 39 -31.72 12.78 19.72
CA HIS A 39 -32.01 13.09 21.12
C HIS A 39 -31.95 11.78 21.92
N PHE A 40 -31.00 11.69 22.85
CA PHE A 40 -31.04 10.72 23.93
C PHE A 40 -30.89 11.47 25.25
N ASP A 41 -31.96 11.45 26.04
CA ASP A 41 -31.98 11.82 27.45
C ASP A 41 -30.96 10.97 28.21
N SER A 42 -30.05 11.62 28.93
CA SER A 42 -29.20 10.93 29.90
C SER A 42 -29.24 11.67 31.23
N HIS A 43 -30.10 11.14 32.11
CA HIS A 43 -30.15 11.49 33.52
C HIS A 43 -28.84 11.18 34.24
N HIS A 44 -28.54 12.05 35.20
CA HIS A 44 -27.52 11.96 36.23
C HIS A 44 -27.21 10.54 36.73
N THR A 45 -25.91 10.20 36.81
CA THR A 45 -25.31 9.80 38.09
C THR A 45 -23.84 10.23 38.15
N SER A 46 -23.58 11.12 39.10
CA SER A 46 -22.25 11.47 39.56
C SER A 46 -21.66 10.25 40.27
N ARG A 47 -20.61 9.64 39.70
CA ARG A 47 -19.70 8.78 40.44
C ARG A 47 -18.28 9.28 40.18
N HIS A 48 -17.80 10.00 41.19
CA HIS A 48 -16.38 10.21 41.47
C HIS A 48 -15.67 8.85 41.47
N LEU A 49 -15.05 8.50 40.35
CA LEU A 49 -14.01 7.49 40.28
C LEU A 49 -12.73 8.23 39.90
N SER A 50 -11.87 8.36 40.90
CA SER A 50 -10.48 8.75 40.79
C SER A 50 -9.77 7.74 39.88
N HIS A 51 -9.90 7.91 38.57
CA HIS A 51 -9.09 7.17 37.62
C HIS A 51 -7.69 7.76 37.66
N HIS A 52 -6.82 7.01 38.33
CA HIS A 52 -5.37 7.10 38.15
C HIS A 52 -5.08 7.29 36.66
N SER A 53 -4.54 8.47 36.37
CA SER A 53 -3.81 8.79 35.15
C SER A 53 -2.59 7.87 35.06
N GLY A 54 -2.84 6.61 34.74
CA GLY A 54 -1.85 5.71 34.18
C GLY A 54 -1.56 6.23 32.79
N GLY A 55 -0.66 7.21 32.71
CA GLY A 55 -0.11 7.67 31.44
C GLY A 55 0.53 6.48 30.76
N ILE A 56 -0.24 5.80 29.92
CA ILE A 56 0.27 4.91 28.87
C ILE A 56 1.06 5.87 28.00
N GLY A 57 2.36 6.01 28.28
CA GLY A 57 3.27 6.74 27.45
C GLY A 57 3.14 6.15 26.06
N HIS A 58 2.48 6.85 25.16
CA HIS A 58 2.44 6.50 23.75
C HIS A 58 3.89 6.41 23.31
N ILE A 59 4.41 5.19 23.21
CA ILE A 59 5.72 4.93 22.65
C ILE A 59 5.62 5.49 21.24
N ARG A 60 6.19 6.68 21.04
CA ARG A 60 6.22 7.33 19.73
C ARG A 60 7.16 6.50 18.89
N HIS A 61 6.58 5.60 18.10
CA HIS A 61 7.32 4.83 17.12
C HIS A 61 8.07 5.80 16.22
N THR A 62 9.39 5.65 16.18
CA THR A 62 10.25 6.44 15.30
C THR A 62 10.68 5.51 14.17
N PRO A 63 10.23 5.75 12.92
CA PRO A 63 10.56 4.89 11.79
C PRO A 63 12.07 4.89 11.52
N ASN A 64 12.63 3.72 11.24
CA ASN A 64 14.02 3.60 10.78
C ASN A 64 14.08 3.89 9.27
N ILE A 65 14.67 5.03 8.90
CA ILE A 65 14.77 5.46 7.50
C ILE A 65 15.63 4.53 6.66
N GLU A 66 16.74 4.00 7.19
CA GLU A 66 17.59 3.06 6.44
C GLU A 66 16.81 1.79 6.08
N ARG A 67 15.95 1.31 6.99
CA ARG A 67 15.07 0.17 6.67
C ARG A 67 14.03 0.51 5.63
N LEU A 68 13.42 1.70 5.72
CA LEU A 68 12.46 2.16 4.72
C LEU A 68 13.11 2.32 3.34
N ASP A 69 14.34 2.81 3.27
CA ASP A 69 15.14 2.92 2.04
C ASP A 69 15.37 1.53 1.42
N ASN A 70 15.83 0.57 2.22
CA ASN A 70 15.98 -0.83 1.77
C ASN A 70 14.66 -1.46 1.30
N TYR A 71 13.52 -1.12 1.93
CA TYR A 71 12.21 -1.59 1.47
C TYR A 71 11.77 -0.93 0.17
N ALA A 72 12.08 0.36 -0.03
CA ALA A 72 11.82 1.05 -1.28
C ALA A 72 12.61 0.41 -2.44
N ASP A 73 13.88 0.05 -2.22
CA ASP A 73 14.69 -0.68 -3.20
C ASP A 73 14.08 -2.04 -3.58
N GLN A 74 13.64 -2.80 -2.57
CA GLN A 74 12.95 -4.08 -2.81
C GLN A 74 11.63 -3.89 -3.56
N LEU A 75 10.87 -2.84 -3.26
CA LEU A 75 9.63 -2.55 -3.96
C LEU A 75 9.87 -2.13 -5.41
N ALA A 76 10.96 -1.39 -5.68
CA ALA A 76 11.38 -1.02 -7.02
C ALA A 76 11.75 -2.26 -7.85
N GLU A 77 12.43 -3.23 -7.26
CA GLU A 77 12.73 -4.51 -7.92
C GLU A 77 11.45 -5.27 -8.29
N VAL A 78 10.50 -5.38 -7.34
CA VAL A 78 9.22 -6.05 -7.60
C VAL A 78 8.39 -5.29 -8.64
N ALA A 79 8.41 -3.94 -8.61
CA ALA A 79 7.71 -3.13 -9.60
C ALA A 79 8.26 -3.36 -11.01
N ARG A 80 9.59 -3.37 -11.17
CA ARG A 80 10.25 -3.67 -12.45
C ARG A 80 9.90 -5.07 -12.96
N HIS A 81 9.91 -6.05 -12.07
CA HIS A 81 9.53 -7.42 -12.41
C HIS A 81 8.08 -7.51 -12.92
N LEU A 82 7.15 -6.83 -12.22
CA LEU A 82 5.75 -6.73 -12.68
C LEU A 82 5.63 -5.96 -14.00
N HIS A 83 6.53 -5.03 -14.28
CA HIS A 83 6.54 -4.22 -15.50
C HIS A 83 6.98 -5.05 -16.70
N ASP A 84 8.06 -5.82 -16.54
CA ASP A 84 8.53 -6.76 -17.54
C ASP A 84 7.44 -7.80 -17.87
N ASP A 85 6.79 -8.35 -16.85
CA ASP A 85 5.64 -9.25 -17.04
C ASP A 85 4.47 -8.57 -17.77
N ALA A 86 4.14 -7.33 -17.42
CA ALA A 86 3.08 -6.58 -18.08
C ALA A 86 3.39 -6.34 -19.56
N HIS A 87 4.65 -6.05 -19.90
CA HIS A 87 5.10 -5.92 -21.30
C HIS A 87 5.07 -7.24 -22.07
N MET A 88 5.13 -8.38 -21.39
CA MET A 88 4.99 -9.69 -22.04
C MET A 88 3.54 -10.04 -22.38
N LEU A 89 2.55 -9.35 -21.81
CA LEU A 89 1.14 -9.59 -22.10
C LEU A 89 0.77 -9.12 -23.50
N SER A 90 -0.12 -9.86 -24.16
CA SER A 90 -0.72 -9.39 -25.41
C SER A 90 -1.49 -8.08 -25.19
N GLN A 91 -1.32 -7.12 -26.10
CA GLN A 91 -1.88 -5.76 -25.97
C GLN A 91 -3.37 -5.67 -26.33
N ASP A 92 -3.96 -6.72 -26.89
CA ASP A 92 -5.34 -6.75 -27.39
C ASP A 92 -6.41 -7.04 -26.32
N TYR A 93 -6.01 -7.20 -25.06
CA TYR A 93 -6.96 -7.40 -23.97
C TYR A 93 -7.66 -6.11 -23.54
N GLU A 94 -8.89 -6.25 -23.05
CA GLU A 94 -9.64 -5.12 -22.46
C GLU A 94 -8.89 -4.46 -21.30
N HIS A 95 -8.20 -5.26 -20.47
CA HIS A 95 -7.51 -4.76 -19.28
C HIS A 95 -6.01 -4.50 -19.47
N SER A 96 -5.42 -4.78 -20.65
CA SER A 96 -3.96 -4.65 -20.91
C SER A 96 -3.46 -3.24 -20.61
N THR A 97 -4.17 -2.22 -21.13
CA THR A 97 -3.82 -0.81 -20.96
C THR A 97 -3.88 -0.39 -19.50
N ALA A 98 -4.87 -0.88 -18.75
CA ALA A 98 -5.01 -0.57 -17.33
C ALA A 98 -3.91 -1.23 -16.48
N ILE A 99 -3.56 -2.48 -16.79
CA ILE A 99 -2.46 -3.21 -16.15
C ILE A 99 -1.15 -2.45 -16.34
N GLU A 100 -0.79 -2.12 -17.59
CA GLU A 100 0.43 -1.38 -17.92
C GLU A 100 0.46 0.00 -17.25
N ALA A 101 -0.67 0.72 -17.25
CA ALA A 101 -0.79 2.03 -16.62
C ALA A 101 -0.61 1.97 -15.10
N TYR A 102 -1.10 0.91 -14.43
CA TYR A 102 -0.92 0.75 -12.99
C TYR A 102 0.50 0.36 -12.62
N VAL A 103 1.15 -0.51 -13.41
CA VAL A 103 2.55 -0.87 -13.16
C VAL A 103 3.48 0.32 -13.40
N SER A 104 3.29 1.07 -14.50
CA SER A 104 4.02 2.32 -14.75
C SER A 104 3.85 3.34 -13.61
N GLN A 105 2.65 3.40 -13.01
CA GLN A 105 2.41 4.26 -11.85
C GLN A 105 3.11 3.76 -10.59
N LEU A 106 3.21 2.44 -10.40
CA LEU A 106 3.98 1.86 -9.29
C LEU A 106 5.44 2.27 -9.40
N GLU A 107 6.06 2.11 -10.58
CA GLU A 107 7.45 2.49 -10.80
C GLU A 107 7.71 3.97 -10.45
N ARG A 108 6.88 4.89 -10.94
CA ARG A 108 7.02 6.32 -10.64
C ARG A 108 6.92 6.64 -9.15
N VAL A 109 6.01 5.97 -8.42
CA VAL A 109 5.88 6.18 -6.98
C VAL A 109 7.09 5.58 -6.24
N GLN A 110 7.65 4.47 -6.72
CA GLN A 110 8.87 3.89 -6.16
C GLN A 110 10.09 4.77 -6.41
N GLU A 111 10.25 5.32 -7.61
CA GLU A 111 11.33 6.27 -7.92
C GLU A 111 11.28 7.49 -6.99
N HIS A 112 10.08 8.05 -6.77
CA HIS A 112 9.89 9.16 -5.85
C HIS A 112 10.20 8.79 -4.39
N LEU A 113 9.75 7.62 -3.93
CA LEU A 113 10.06 7.10 -2.59
C LEU A 113 11.57 6.93 -2.40
N HIS A 114 12.24 6.30 -3.36
CA HIS A 114 13.68 6.08 -3.34
C HIS A 114 14.44 7.41 -3.31
N GLU A 115 14.10 8.37 -4.16
CA GLU A 115 14.74 9.70 -4.17
C GLU A 115 14.63 10.39 -2.80
N ILE A 116 13.44 10.39 -2.21
CA ILE A 116 13.16 11.04 -0.94
C ILE A 116 13.86 10.34 0.23
N LEU A 117 13.83 9.00 0.28
CA LEU A 117 14.42 8.22 1.36
C LEU A 117 15.95 8.25 1.28
N HIS A 118 16.51 8.03 0.09
CA HIS A 118 17.95 8.05 -0.13
C HIS A 118 18.56 9.41 0.23
N HIS A 119 17.93 10.51 -0.21
CA HIS A 119 18.39 11.86 0.13
C HIS A 119 18.30 12.15 1.64
N SER A 120 17.28 11.60 2.29
CA SER A 120 17.07 11.80 3.72
C SER A 120 18.03 10.97 4.57
N ALA A 121 18.33 9.73 4.14
CA ALA A 121 19.33 8.85 4.74
C ALA A 121 20.71 9.51 4.69
N ASN A 122 21.13 10.01 3.52
CA ASN A 122 22.42 10.69 3.33
C ASN A 122 22.57 11.96 4.18
N ARG A 123 21.47 12.66 4.48
CA ARG A 123 21.48 13.89 5.28
C ARG A 123 21.34 13.65 6.79
N GLY A 124 20.97 12.44 7.21
CA GLY A 124 20.72 12.10 8.61
C GLY A 124 19.61 12.94 9.26
N ARG A 125 18.69 13.52 8.48
CA ARG A 125 17.63 14.40 8.98
C ARG A 125 16.25 13.84 8.62
N VAL A 126 15.50 13.47 9.65
CA VAL A 126 14.11 13.01 9.52
C VAL A 126 13.18 14.12 9.96
N SER A 127 12.41 14.68 9.03
CA SER A 127 11.37 15.66 9.35
C SER A 127 10.00 14.99 9.42
N LEU A 128 9.06 15.56 10.19
CA LEU A 128 7.68 15.06 10.20
C LEU A 128 7.03 15.16 8.81
N GLY A 129 7.40 16.19 8.02
CA GLY A 129 6.93 16.33 6.64
C GLY A 129 7.40 15.19 5.75
N LEU A 130 8.66 14.79 5.86
CA LEU A 130 9.22 13.63 5.17
C LEU A 130 8.41 12.37 5.45
N ILE A 131 8.17 12.06 6.72
CA ILE A 131 7.38 10.88 7.12
C ILE A 131 5.95 10.97 6.56
N GLY A 132 5.35 12.16 6.53
CA GLY A 132 4.04 12.38 5.90
C GLY A 132 4.03 12.07 4.40
N HIS A 133 5.07 12.46 3.66
CA HIS A 133 5.22 12.14 2.24
C HIS A 133 5.39 10.63 2.02
N VAL A 134 6.30 10.01 2.75
CA VAL A 134 6.55 8.57 2.67
C VAL A 134 5.27 7.78 2.96
N GLN A 135 4.51 8.15 3.99
CA GLN A 135 3.22 7.52 4.30
C GLN A 135 2.17 7.72 3.19
N SER A 136 2.15 8.90 2.56
CA SER A 136 1.23 9.17 1.44
C SER A 136 1.55 8.29 0.24
N ASP A 137 2.83 8.19 -0.12
CA ASP A 137 3.30 7.42 -1.26
C ASP A 137 3.05 5.92 -1.04
N PHE A 138 3.33 5.40 0.15
CA PHE A 138 3.03 3.99 0.45
C PHE A 138 1.54 3.66 0.37
N ARG A 139 0.65 4.55 0.84
CA ARG A 139 -0.80 4.37 0.65
C ARG A 139 -1.19 4.39 -0.83
N GLN A 140 -0.48 5.16 -1.65
CA GLN A 140 -0.68 5.15 -3.09
C GLN A 140 -0.24 3.81 -3.69
N VAL A 141 0.91 3.27 -3.29
CA VAL A 141 1.38 1.94 -3.69
C VAL A 141 0.34 0.87 -3.33
N GLU A 142 -0.17 0.84 -2.10
CA GLU A 142 -1.20 -0.12 -1.67
C GLU A 142 -2.46 -0.08 -2.56
N ARG A 143 -2.92 1.13 -2.88
CA ARG A 143 -4.09 1.33 -3.76
C ARG A 143 -3.80 0.86 -5.18
N LEU A 144 -2.61 1.14 -5.71
CA LEU A 144 -2.21 0.72 -7.05
C LEU A 144 -2.07 -0.81 -7.14
N VAL A 145 -1.43 -1.44 -6.16
CA VAL A 145 -1.31 -2.91 -6.08
C VAL A 145 -2.68 -3.57 -5.99
N SER A 146 -3.59 -3.02 -5.19
CA SER A 146 -4.95 -3.54 -5.08
C SER A 146 -5.74 -3.41 -6.40
N LYS A 147 -5.57 -2.30 -7.12
CA LYS A 147 -6.17 -2.11 -8.45
C LYS A 147 -5.58 -3.04 -9.48
N LEU A 148 -4.26 -3.23 -9.48
CA LEU A 148 -3.55 -4.14 -10.38
C LEU A 148 -4.01 -5.59 -10.18
N ASP A 149 -4.03 -6.09 -8.94
CA ASP A 149 -4.52 -7.46 -8.64
C ASP A 149 -5.98 -7.64 -9.09
N ARG A 150 -6.81 -6.60 -8.92
CA ARG A 150 -8.19 -6.63 -9.43
C ARG A 150 -8.24 -6.74 -10.95
N GLN A 151 -7.46 -5.97 -11.70
CA GLN A 151 -7.45 -6.06 -13.17
C GLN A 151 -6.92 -7.41 -13.65
N LEU A 152 -5.86 -7.92 -13.03
CA LEU A 152 -5.34 -9.26 -13.33
C LEU A 152 -6.38 -10.35 -13.04
N SER A 153 -7.15 -10.20 -11.95
CA SER A 153 -8.24 -11.11 -11.62
C SER A 153 -9.39 -11.03 -12.63
N HIS A 154 -9.79 -9.83 -13.06
CA HIS A 154 -10.81 -9.67 -14.10
C HIS A 154 -10.33 -10.28 -15.42
N GLN A 155 -9.09 -10.02 -15.84
CA GLN A 155 -8.53 -10.61 -17.05
C GLN A 155 -8.52 -12.14 -17.01
N THR A 156 -8.29 -12.73 -15.83
CA THR A 156 -8.37 -14.18 -15.64
C THR A 156 -9.81 -14.71 -15.85
N ILE A 157 -10.82 -13.95 -15.43
CA ILE A 157 -12.24 -14.33 -15.52
C ILE A 157 -12.76 -14.13 -16.95
N ASP A 158 -12.43 -13.01 -17.58
CA ASP A 158 -12.86 -12.65 -18.93
C ASP A 158 -12.18 -13.53 -20.00
N GLY A 159 -11.05 -14.11 -19.62
CA GLY A 159 -10.28 -15.06 -20.42
C GLY A 159 -8.94 -14.48 -20.86
N ALA A 160 -7.95 -15.37 -20.96
CA ALA A 160 -6.62 -15.04 -21.46
C ALA A 160 -6.12 -16.17 -22.36
N ARG A 161 -5.29 -15.82 -23.35
CA ARG A 161 -4.54 -16.82 -24.12
C ARG A 161 -3.67 -17.63 -23.17
N THR A 162 -3.43 -18.91 -23.48
CA THR A 162 -2.67 -19.82 -22.60
C THR A 162 -1.32 -19.24 -22.15
N ARG A 163 -0.57 -18.58 -23.04
CA ARG A 163 0.69 -17.91 -22.71
C ARG A 163 0.49 -16.81 -21.66
N ASP A 164 -0.48 -15.93 -21.87
CA ASP A 164 -0.72 -14.77 -21.01
C ASP A 164 -1.39 -15.18 -19.70
N PHE A 165 -2.15 -16.28 -19.67
CA PHE A 165 -2.70 -16.84 -18.45
C PHE A 165 -1.60 -17.20 -17.43
N HIS A 166 -0.48 -17.76 -17.90
CA HIS A 166 0.66 -18.05 -17.04
C HIS A 166 1.30 -16.77 -16.50
N THR A 167 1.51 -15.76 -17.34
CA THR A 167 2.04 -14.45 -16.93
C THR A 167 1.13 -13.75 -15.93
N ILE A 168 -0.19 -13.67 -16.19
CA ILE A 168 -1.16 -13.08 -15.27
C ILE A 168 -1.15 -13.79 -13.93
N ARG A 169 -1.14 -15.14 -13.93
CA ARG A 169 -1.06 -15.92 -12.70
C ARG A 169 0.26 -15.67 -11.96
N HIS A 170 1.36 -15.55 -12.69
CA HIS A 170 2.68 -15.26 -12.15
C HIS A 170 2.70 -13.88 -11.45
N MET A 171 2.25 -12.83 -12.14
CA MET A 171 2.13 -11.48 -11.58
C MET A 171 1.29 -11.46 -10.29
N ARG A 172 0.15 -12.16 -10.27
CA ARG A 172 -0.66 -12.29 -9.05
C ARG A 172 0.07 -13.05 -7.95
N GLY A 173 0.87 -14.05 -8.31
CA GLY A 173 1.80 -14.73 -7.42
C GLY A 173 2.78 -13.74 -6.79
N VAL A 174 3.52 -12.99 -7.59
CA VAL A 174 4.47 -11.95 -7.14
C VAL A 174 3.80 -10.93 -6.22
N ILE A 175 2.59 -10.47 -6.56
CA ILE A 175 1.82 -9.56 -5.69
C ILE A 175 1.56 -10.20 -4.31
N ALA A 176 1.15 -11.47 -4.29
CA ALA A 176 0.79 -12.16 -3.06
C ALA A 176 2.00 -12.56 -2.20
N SER A 177 3.08 -13.05 -2.82
CA SER A 177 4.24 -13.61 -2.11
C SER A 177 5.34 -12.59 -1.82
N GLU A 178 5.41 -11.49 -2.57
CA GLU A 178 6.50 -10.51 -2.45
C GLU A 178 5.97 -9.13 -2.08
N MET A 179 5.10 -8.54 -2.92
CA MET A 179 4.63 -7.17 -2.75
C MET A 179 3.85 -6.98 -1.43
N ARG A 180 2.85 -7.83 -1.15
CA ARG A 180 2.02 -7.70 0.05
C ARG A 180 2.82 -7.88 1.36
N PRO A 181 3.68 -8.90 1.50
CA PRO A 181 4.56 -9.00 2.65
C PRO A 181 5.47 -7.79 2.84
N LEU A 182 6.00 -7.23 1.75
CA LEU A 182 6.87 -6.06 1.80
C LEU A 182 6.11 -4.81 2.26
N LEU A 183 4.91 -4.57 1.74
CA LEU A 183 4.01 -3.52 2.22
C LEU A 183 3.65 -3.69 3.71
N SER A 184 3.46 -4.93 4.17
CA SER A 184 3.23 -5.20 5.60
C SER A 184 4.43 -4.78 6.47
N ARG A 185 5.66 -5.10 6.04
CA ARG A 185 6.89 -4.71 6.75
C ARG A 185 7.08 -3.18 6.77
N VAL A 186 6.80 -2.52 5.66
CA VAL A 186 6.81 -1.06 5.57
C VAL A 186 5.79 -0.46 6.54
N ASN A 187 4.56 -0.96 6.58
CA ASN A 187 3.54 -0.46 7.51
C ASN A 187 3.95 -0.63 8.97
N GLN A 188 4.54 -1.78 9.33
CA GLN A 188 5.11 -2.00 10.66
C GLN A 188 6.24 -1.01 10.96
N GLU A 189 7.07 -0.69 9.98
CA GLU A 189 8.17 0.26 10.15
C GLU A 189 7.70 1.73 10.17
N LEU A 190 6.56 2.07 9.55
CA LEU A 190 6.02 3.44 9.59
C LEU A 190 5.17 3.73 10.82
N TYR A 191 4.39 2.74 11.26
CA TYR A 191 3.36 2.91 12.28
C TYR A 191 3.69 2.16 13.59
N GLY A 192 4.77 1.38 13.60
CA GLY A 192 5.12 0.47 14.68
C GLY A 192 4.27 -0.79 14.67
N PHE A 193 4.58 -1.73 15.56
CA PHE A 193 3.65 -2.80 15.90
C PHE A 193 2.43 -2.19 16.62
N ARG A 194 1.42 -1.76 15.85
CA ARG A 194 0.05 -1.89 16.33
C ARG A 194 -0.22 -3.38 16.39
N GLY A 195 0.07 -3.99 17.53
CA GLY A 195 -0.51 -5.29 17.83
C GLY A 195 -2.00 -5.21 17.50
N ASN A 196 -2.54 -6.26 16.90
CA ASN A 196 -3.97 -6.49 16.83
C ASN A 196 -4.53 -6.46 18.26
N VAL A 197 -4.84 -5.27 18.77
CA VAL A 197 -5.67 -5.05 19.97
C VAL A 197 -7.08 -4.71 19.49
N ASP A 198 -7.53 -5.43 18.45
CA ASP A 198 -8.93 -5.62 18.11
C ASP A 198 -9.19 -7.13 18.14
N GLY A 199 -8.89 -7.70 19.30
CA GLY A 199 -9.53 -8.91 19.78
C GLY A 199 -10.43 -8.49 20.93
N ASP A 200 -11.39 -7.60 20.68
CA ASP A 200 -12.53 -7.42 21.56
C ASP A 200 -13.29 -8.74 21.52
N ILE A 201 -12.90 -9.62 22.45
CA ILE A 201 -13.62 -10.83 22.79
C ILE A 201 -14.92 -10.32 23.41
N HIS A 202 -15.90 -10.01 22.57
CA HIS A 202 -17.29 -10.03 22.98
C HIS A 202 -17.58 -11.46 23.39
N HIS A 203 -17.39 -11.75 24.67
CA HIS A 203 -18.04 -12.85 25.36
C HIS A 203 -19.54 -12.64 25.21
N GLY A 204 -20.09 -13.13 24.09
CA GLY A 204 -21.48 -13.47 23.97
C GLY A 204 -21.77 -14.48 25.09
N HIS A 205 -22.38 -13.99 26.16
CA HIS A 205 -23.05 -14.81 27.15
C HIS A 205 -24.08 -15.67 26.42
N SER A 206 -23.65 -16.87 26.03
CA SER A 206 -24.54 -17.97 25.67
C SER A 206 -25.22 -18.43 26.96
N HIS A 207 -26.28 -17.73 27.34
CA HIS A 207 -27.22 -18.25 28.33
C HIS A 207 -28.00 -19.39 27.69
N ARG A 208 -27.44 -20.57 27.93
CA ARG A 208 -28.10 -21.87 27.96
C ARG A 208 -29.45 -21.78 28.68
N SER A 209 -30.53 -21.89 27.92
CA SER A 209 -31.88 -22.20 28.42
C SER A 209 -32.52 -23.24 27.50
N THR A 210 -32.26 -24.52 27.78
CA THR A 210 -33.19 -25.61 27.44
C THR A 210 -34.32 -25.62 28.47
N PRO A 211 -35.57 -25.83 28.03
CA PRO A 211 -36.26 -27.07 28.39
C PRO A 211 -37.00 -27.69 27.17
N ILE A 212 -36.74 -28.95 26.80
CA ILE A 212 -37.46 -30.20 27.14
C ILE A 212 -39.00 -30.10 27.02
N ILE A 213 -39.58 -31.14 26.39
CA ILE A 213 -40.99 -31.66 26.42
C ILE A 213 -41.79 -31.25 25.16
N SER A 214 -42.48 -32.11 24.38
CA SER A 214 -42.83 -33.53 24.50
C SER A 214 -43.13 -34.15 23.14
N ARG A 215 -42.92 -35.47 23.06
CA ARG A 215 -43.58 -36.44 22.18
C ARG A 215 -45.07 -36.14 21.93
N ARG A 216 -45.50 -36.25 20.67
CA ARG A 216 -46.70 -37.04 20.31
C ARG A 216 -46.69 -37.40 18.82
N ILE A 217 -46.42 -38.67 18.53
CA ILE A 217 -46.80 -39.34 17.28
C ILE A 217 -48.14 -40.02 17.58
N GLY A 218 -49.13 -39.83 16.72
CA GLY A 218 -50.44 -40.46 16.85
C GLY A 218 -51.19 -40.45 15.53
N PHE A 219 -51.15 -41.62 14.88
CA PHE A 219 -51.96 -42.16 13.77
C PHE A 219 -51.84 -41.50 12.39
#